data_AF-A0A2U2BU77-F1
#
_entry.id   AF-A0A2U2BU77-F1
#
_cell.length_a   1.000
_cell.length_b   1.000
_cell.length_c   1.000
_cell.angle_alpha   90.00
_cell.angle_beta   90.00
_cell.angle_gamma   90.00
#
_symmetry.space_group_name_H-M   'P 1'
#
loop_
_entity.id
_entity.type
_entity.pdbx_description
1 polymer ?
#
loop_
_entity_poly.entity_id
_entity_poly.type
_entity_poly.pdbx_seq_one_letter_code
_entity_poly.pdbx_strand_id
1 'polypeptide(L)'
;MSIFNPRNPAEATDGVATLTAAGTAVVAFIFSLNVAEDFISSASGDLIKYLQIGGAALIVTVFAPLLINLKIRGGKPAGRGSSGGYLSALFRQAALTAFSLMVAFLVGLSIMDRTVLSRLSAESTVDLIITFALAMFALSFFIINRFGMVGEDVGGEA
;
A
#
# COMPACT_ATOMS: atom_id res chain seq x y z
N MET A 1 3.76 17.14 -10.01
CA MET A 1 4.13 15.91 -10.72
C MET A 1 2.94 15.43 -11.55
N SER A 2 3.12 15.14 -12.83
CA SER A 2 2.05 14.55 -13.65
C SER A 2 2.24 13.05 -13.75
N ILE A 3 1.43 12.28 -13.02
CA ILE A 3 1.47 10.80 -13.05
C ILE A 3 1.15 10.26 -14.45
N PHE A 4 0.38 11.01 -15.25
CA PHE A 4 -0.05 10.60 -16.58
C PHE A 4 1.00 10.87 -17.67
N ASN A 5 1.95 11.77 -17.43
CA ASN A 5 2.97 12.11 -18.42
C ASN A 5 4.28 12.55 -17.74
N PRO A 6 5.10 11.60 -17.24
CA PRO A 6 6.37 11.91 -16.62
C PRO A 6 7.33 12.52 -17.65
N ARG A 7 8.02 13.58 -17.28
CA ARG A 7 9.00 14.29 -18.12
C ARG A 7 10.39 13.67 -18.03
N ASN A 8 10.69 12.96 -16.94
CA ASN A 8 11.97 12.29 -16.72
C ASN A 8 11.77 10.91 -16.06
N PRO A 9 12.80 10.04 -16.06
CA PRO A 9 12.72 8.71 -15.43
C PRO A 9 12.48 8.77 -13.91
N ALA A 10 12.97 9.80 -13.22
CA ALA A 10 12.75 9.98 -11.78
C ALA A 10 11.27 10.21 -11.44
N GLU A 11 10.58 11.09 -12.17
CA GLU A 11 9.13 11.31 -12.04
C GLU A 11 8.33 10.05 -12.34
N ALA A 12 8.80 9.21 -13.28
CA ALA A 12 8.17 7.92 -13.55
C ALA A 12 8.33 6.96 -12.36
N THR A 13 9.50 6.95 -11.71
CA THR A 13 9.79 6.16 -10.51
C THR A 13 8.94 6.60 -9.31
N ASP A 14 8.83 7.91 -9.06
CA ASP A 14 7.99 8.46 -7.98
C ASP A 14 6.50 8.21 -8.26
N GLY A 15 6.10 8.28 -9.53
CA GLY A 15 4.77 7.91 -9.98
C GLY A 15 4.46 6.44 -9.69
N VAL A 16 5.41 5.52 -9.94
CA VAL A 16 5.24 4.10 -9.60
C VAL A 16 5.12 3.89 -8.10
N ALA A 17 5.95 4.56 -7.28
CA ALA A 17 5.90 4.45 -5.83
C ALA A 17 4.54 4.94 -5.27
N THR A 18 4.08 6.10 -5.74
CA THR A 18 2.78 6.68 -5.34
C THR A 18 1.61 5.81 -5.78
N LEU A 19 1.64 5.29 -7.01
CA LEU A 19 0.59 4.42 -7.54
C LEU A 19 0.56 3.08 -6.80
N THR A 20 1.73 2.54 -6.43
CA THR A 20 1.83 1.32 -5.62
C THR A 20 1.23 1.55 -4.24
N ALA A 21 1.54 2.68 -3.59
CA ALA A 21 0.98 3.04 -2.29
C ALA A 21 -0.55 3.15 -2.34
N ALA A 22 -1.07 3.91 -3.32
CA ALA A 22 -2.51 4.09 -3.50
C ALA A 22 -3.21 2.77 -3.88
N GLY A 23 -2.62 1.95 -4.74
CA GLY A 23 -3.18 0.64 -5.09
C GLY A 23 -3.24 -0.30 -3.88
N THR A 24 -2.18 -0.32 -3.09
CA THR A 24 -2.11 -1.10 -1.84
C THR A 24 -3.13 -0.61 -0.82
N ALA A 25 -3.33 0.71 -0.72
CA ALA A 25 -4.35 1.29 0.16
C ALA A 25 -5.77 0.89 -0.25
N VAL A 26 -6.07 0.84 -1.55
CA VAL A 26 -7.37 0.35 -2.05
C VAL A 26 -7.55 -1.13 -1.73
N VAL A 27 -6.52 -1.96 -1.89
CA VAL A 27 -6.59 -3.39 -1.51
C VAL A 27 -6.81 -3.53 0.00
N ALA A 28 -6.08 -2.77 0.83
CA ALA A 28 -6.27 -2.75 2.27
C ALA A 28 -7.71 -2.35 2.64
N PHE A 29 -8.26 -1.33 1.96
CA PHE A 29 -9.65 -0.92 2.16
C PHE A 29 -10.63 -2.05 1.82
N ILE A 30 -10.45 -2.77 0.71
CA ILE A 30 -11.29 -3.92 0.33
C ILE A 30 -11.27 -5.00 1.42
N PHE A 31 -10.09 -5.40 1.90
CA PHE A 31 -10.00 -6.39 2.99
C PHE A 31 -10.60 -5.87 4.31
N SER A 32 -10.49 -4.57 4.59
CA SER A 32 -11.11 -3.97 5.78
C SER A 32 -12.64 -4.07 5.75
N LEU A 33 -13.23 -4.06 4.56
CA LEU A 33 -14.68 -4.25 4.40
C LEU A 33 -15.11 -5.67 4.73
N ASN A 34 -14.29 -6.69 4.43
CA ASN A 34 -14.57 -8.08 4.84
C ASN A 34 -14.64 -8.20 6.37
N VAL A 35 -13.68 -7.56 7.07
CA VAL A 35 -13.69 -7.53 8.53
C VAL A 35 -14.89 -6.76 9.06
N ALA A 36 -15.30 -5.69 8.39
CA ALA A 36 -16.46 -4.90 8.79
C ALA A 36 -17.80 -5.64 8.59
N GLU A 37 -17.89 -6.55 7.62
CA GLU A 37 -19.09 -7.35 7.34
C GLU A 37 -19.51 -8.19 8.56
N ASP A 38 -18.54 -8.66 9.36
CA ASP A 38 -18.79 -9.41 10.62
C ASP A 38 -19.53 -8.59 11.69
N PHE A 39 -19.53 -7.26 11.58
CA PHE A 39 -20.11 -6.36 12.59
C PHE A 39 -21.39 -5.68 12.14
N ILE A 40 -21.81 -5.87 10.89
CA ILE A 40 -22.94 -5.13 10.28
C ILE A 40 -24.11 -6.09 9.98
N SER A 41 -25.35 -5.58 10.09
CA SER A 41 -26.55 -6.37 9.79
C SER A 41 -26.66 -6.71 8.30
N SER A 42 -27.29 -7.85 7.99
CA SER A 42 -27.41 -8.44 6.65
C SER A 42 -27.99 -7.52 5.57
N ALA A 43 -28.75 -6.48 5.95
CA ALA A 43 -29.29 -5.49 5.02
C ALA A 43 -28.22 -4.59 4.36
N SER A 44 -27.03 -4.48 4.95
CA SER A 44 -25.92 -3.67 4.41
C SER A 44 -24.87 -4.52 3.67
N GLY A 45 -24.99 -5.85 3.72
CA GLY A 45 -24.02 -6.78 3.11
C GLY A 45 -23.93 -6.63 1.60
N ASP A 46 -25.04 -6.34 0.91
CA ASP A 46 -25.03 -6.13 -0.55
C ASP A 46 -24.27 -4.86 -0.94
N LEU A 47 -24.39 -3.78 -0.16
CA LEU A 47 -23.63 -2.55 -0.35
C LEU A 47 -22.12 -2.79 -0.21
N ILE A 48 -21.72 -3.59 0.79
CA ILE A 48 -20.32 -3.97 1.01
C ILE A 48 -19.77 -4.75 -0.20
N LYS A 49 -20.54 -5.72 -0.72
CA LYS A 49 -20.16 -6.49 -1.91
C LYS A 49 -19.99 -5.61 -3.15
N TYR A 50 -20.90 -4.65 -3.37
CA TYR A 50 -20.74 -3.70 -4.49
C TYR A 50 -19.50 -2.83 -4.34
N LEU A 51 -19.16 -2.39 -3.13
CA LEU A 51 -17.94 -1.62 -2.86
C LEU A 51 -16.67 -2.46 -3.10
N GLN A 52 -16.64 -3.73 -2.68
CA GLN A 52 -15.52 -4.63 -2.95
C GLN A 52 -15.31 -4.84 -4.46
N ILE A 53 -16.39 -5.14 -5.19
CA ILE A 53 -16.35 -5.32 -6.66
C ILE A 53 -15.89 -4.02 -7.33
N GLY A 54 -16.43 -2.88 -6.90
CA GLY A 54 -16.04 -1.57 -7.42
C GLY A 54 -14.54 -1.27 -7.18
N GLY A 55 -14.04 -1.55 -5.99
CA GLY A 55 -12.62 -1.41 -5.65
C GLY A 55 -11.72 -2.34 -6.48
N ALA A 56 -12.11 -3.60 -6.63
CA ALA A 56 -11.38 -4.56 -7.47
C ALA A 56 -11.38 -4.13 -8.95
N ALA A 57 -12.52 -3.69 -9.47
CA ALA A 57 -12.63 -3.15 -10.83
C ALA A 57 -11.74 -1.93 -11.02
N LEU A 58 -11.69 -1.02 -10.04
CA LEU A 58 -10.83 0.17 -10.07
C LEU A 58 -9.33 -0.20 -10.08
N ILE A 59 -8.92 -1.24 -9.34
CA ILE A 59 -7.55 -1.74 -9.40
C ILE A 59 -7.20 -2.26 -10.80
N VAL A 60 -8.08 -3.08 -11.38
CA VAL A 60 -7.82 -3.72 -12.69
C VAL A 60 -7.90 -2.72 -13.85
N THR A 61 -8.87 -1.79 -13.82
CA THR A 61 -9.15 -0.89 -14.95
C THR A 61 -8.37 0.42 -14.90
N VAL A 62 -7.94 0.87 -13.72
CA VAL A 62 -7.22 2.15 -13.56
C VAL A 62 -5.78 1.92 -13.11
N PHE A 63 -5.57 1.23 -11.99
CA PHE A 63 -4.23 1.10 -11.39
C PHE A 63 -3.30 0.21 -12.21
N ALA A 64 -3.75 -0.98 -12.61
CA ALA A 64 -2.93 -1.90 -13.40
C ALA A 64 -2.42 -1.28 -14.72
N PRO A 65 -3.27 -0.66 -15.57
CA PRO A 65 -2.78 -0.05 -16.81
C PRO A 65 -1.88 1.17 -16.56
N LEU A 66 -2.15 1.98 -15.52
CA LEU A 66 -1.25 3.08 -15.15
C LEU A 66 0.13 2.58 -14.71
N LEU A 67 0.17 1.50 -13.93
CA LEU A 67 1.41 0.88 -13.47
C LEU A 67 2.21 0.33 -14.65
N ILE A 68 1.54 -0.36 -15.57
CA ILE A 68 2.15 -0.87 -16.80
C ILE A 68 2.70 0.29 -17.65
N ASN A 69 1.94 1.36 -17.83
CA ASN A 69 2.35 2.53 -18.62
C ASN A 69 3.60 3.19 -18.03
N LEU A 70 3.60 3.46 -16.72
CA LEU A 70 4.76 4.03 -16.02
C LEU A 70 5.99 3.12 -16.09
N LYS A 71 5.79 1.80 -16.01
CA LYS A 71 6.87 0.81 -16.10
C LYS A 71 7.49 0.77 -17.51
N ILE A 72 6.67 0.85 -18.56
CA ILE A 72 7.13 0.93 -19.96
C ILE A 72 7.89 2.24 -20.22
N ARG A 73 7.45 3.36 -19.62
CA ARG A 73 8.04 4.69 -19.80
C ARG A 73 9.33 4.95 -19.01
N GLY A 74 9.95 3.92 -18.46
CA GLY A 74 11.25 4.04 -17.79
C GLY A 74 11.19 3.99 -16.27
N GLY A 75 10.01 3.78 -15.67
CA GLY A 75 9.87 3.30 -14.30
C GLY A 75 10.38 1.87 -14.18
N LYS A 76 11.70 1.68 -14.29
CA LYS A 76 12.31 0.35 -14.27
C LYS A 76 12.42 -0.15 -12.82
N PRO A 77 12.02 -1.41 -12.55
CA PRO A 77 12.45 -2.07 -11.34
C PRO A 77 13.97 -2.23 -11.36
N ALA A 78 14.57 -2.18 -10.17
CA ALA A 78 16.00 -2.31 -9.94
C ALA A 78 16.64 -3.38 -10.84
N GLY A 79 17.58 -2.95 -11.69
CA GLY A 79 18.33 -3.88 -12.51
C GLY A 79 18.63 -3.37 -13.91
N ARG A 80 19.34 -2.24 -14.03
CA ARG A 80 20.48 -2.10 -14.95
C ARG A 80 21.18 -0.75 -14.78
N GLY A 81 22.36 -0.83 -14.15
CA GLY A 81 23.56 -0.07 -14.49
C GLY A 81 23.49 1.45 -14.46
N SER A 82 23.58 2.03 -13.28
CA SER A 82 24.33 3.25 -12.93
C SER A 82 23.79 3.75 -11.58
N SER A 83 24.66 3.86 -10.56
CA SER A 83 24.41 4.41 -9.21
C SER A 83 23.10 4.02 -8.49
N GLY A 84 23.16 3.04 -7.57
CA GLY A 84 22.26 2.89 -6.41
C GLY A 84 20.75 3.08 -6.64
N GLY A 85 20.04 2.01 -7.00
CA GLY A 85 18.61 2.05 -7.32
C GLY A 85 17.71 2.54 -6.19
N TYR A 86 17.40 3.84 -6.20
CA TYR A 86 16.50 4.55 -5.29
C TYR A 86 15.19 3.81 -5.02
N LEU A 87 14.51 3.29 -6.06
CA LEU A 87 13.26 2.53 -5.89
C LEU A 87 13.46 1.25 -5.07
N SER A 88 14.59 0.54 -5.23
CA SER A 88 14.90 -0.63 -4.41
C SER A 88 15.08 -0.27 -2.93
N ALA A 89 15.77 0.84 -2.68
CA ALA A 89 15.98 1.36 -1.33
C ALA A 89 14.65 1.78 -0.68
N LEU A 90 13.79 2.50 -1.43
CA LEU A 90 12.44 2.88 -1.00
C LEU A 90 11.59 1.66 -0.66
N PHE A 91 11.53 0.65 -1.54
CA PHE A 91 10.78 -0.58 -1.28
C PHE A 91 11.31 -1.32 -0.05
N ARG A 92 12.64 -1.40 0.12
CA ARG A 92 13.26 -2.06 1.27
C ARG A 92 12.96 -1.33 2.58
N GLN A 93 13.03 0.00 2.58
CA GLN A 93 12.72 0.81 3.75
C GLN A 93 11.23 0.77 4.10
N ALA A 94 10.35 0.85 3.10
CA ALA A 94 8.91 0.72 3.28
C ALA A 94 8.51 -0.67 3.79
N ALA A 95 9.13 -1.73 3.25
CA ALA A 95 8.90 -3.10 3.70
C ALA A 95 9.36 -3.31 5.15
N LEU A 96 10.54 -2.80 5.52
CA LEU A 96 11.04 -2.93 6.90
C LEU A 96 10.17 -2.19 7.90
N THR A 97 9.76 -0.96 7.60
CA THR A 97 8.88 -0.18 8.48
C THR A 97 7.50 -0.83 8.62
N ALA A 98 6.90 -1.26 7.51
CA ALA A 98 5.63 -1.99 7.54
C ALA A 98 5.74 -3.30 8.31
N PHE A 99 6.84 -4.05 8.14
CA PHE A 99 7.09 -5.27 8.88
C PHE A 99 7.24 -5.01 10.39
N SER A 100 7.99 -3.98 10.80
CA SER A 100 8.11 -3.62 12.22
C SER A 100 6.75 -3.25 12.84
N LEU A 101 5.92 -2.48 12.13
CA LEU A 101 4.58 -2.14 12.57
C LEU A 101 3.68 -3.39 12.65
N MET A 102 3.81 -4.29 11.67
CA MET A 102 3.09 -5.56 11.66
C MET A 102 3.44 -6.43 12.86
N VAL A 103 4.73 -6.55 13.21
CA VAL A 103 5.15 -7.30 14.39
C VAL A 103 4.58 -6.69 15.67
N ALA A 104 4.63 -5.36 15.81
CA ALA A 104 4.03 -4.68 16.96
C ALA A 104 2.52 -4.94 17.06
N PHE A 105 1.82 -4.94 15.92
CA PHE A 105 0.40 -5.25 15.85
C PHE A 105 0.08 -6.70 16.22
N LEU A 106 0.85 -7.68 15.72
CA LEU A 106 0.68 -9.08 16.10
C LEU A 106 0.92 -9.32 17.59
N VAL A 107 1.91 -8.65 18.18
CA VAL A 107 2.13 -8.68 19.63
C VAL A 107 0.92 -8.09 20.37
N GLY A 108 0.39 -6.96 19.90
CA GLY A 108 -0.83 -6.35 20.46
C GLY A 108 -2.04 -7.29 20.37
N LEU A 109 -2.28 -7.90 19.21
CA LEU A 109 -3.34 -8.88 19.01
C LEU A 109 -3.18 -10.09 19.93
N SER A 110 -1.96 -10.61 20.09
CA SER A 110 -1.68 -11.73 20.99
C SER A 110 -2.03 -11.41 22.46
N ILE A 111 -1.89 -10.15 22.89
CA ILE A 111 -2.30 -9.71 24.23
C ILE A 111 -3.83 -9.60 24.33
N MET A 112 -4.50 -9.22 23.24
CA MET A 112 -5.95 -9.03 23.15
C MET A 112 -6.73 -10.30 22.74
N ASP A 113 -6.06 -11.45 22.71
CA ASP A 113 -6.59 -12.72 22.20
C ASP A 113 -7.96 -13.09 22.78
N ARG A 114 -8.12 -12.96 24.10
CA ARG A 114 -9.38 -13.31 24.75
C ARG A 114 -10.52 -12.30 24.53
N THR A 115 -10.22 -11.06 24.15
CA THR A 115 -11.20 -9.97 24.09
C THR A 115 -11.70 -9.68 22.67
N VAL A 116 -10.80 -9.73 21.68
CA VAL A 116 -11.11 -9.34 20.29
C VAL A 116 -11.13 -10.55 19.35
N LEU A 117 -10.10 -11.40 19.42
CA LEU A 117 -9.97 -12.57 18.53
C LEU A 117 -11.05 -13.62 18.80
N SER A 118 -11.51 -13.75 20.04
CA SER A 118 -12.60 -14.68 20.41
C SER A 118 -13.96 -14.38 19.77
N ARG A 119 -14.14 -13.18 19.20
CA ARG A 119 -15.38 -12.73 18.55
C ARG A 119 -15.31 -12.77 17.02
N LEU A 120 -14.11 -12.96 16.46
CA LEU A 120 -13.89 -12.95 15.02
C LEU A 120 -13.77 -14.38 14.49
N SER A 121 -14.21 -14.58 13.24
CA SER A 121 -13.93 -15.81 12.54
C SER A 121 -12.43 -15.91 12.21
N ALA A 122 -11.94 -17.13 11.96
CA ALA A 122 -10.56 -17.33 11.52
C ALA A 122 -10.28 -16.62 10.17
N GLU A 123 -11.26 -16.58 9.28
CA GLU A 123 -11.18 -15.89 7.99
C GLU A 123 -11.05 -14.38 8.17
N SER A 124 -11.90 -13.78 8.99
CA SER A 124 -11.88 -12.34 9.29
C SER A 124 -10.63 -11.91 10.05
N THR A 125 -10.05 -12.81 10.85
CA THR A 125 -8.76 -12.59 11.50
C THR A 125 -7.62 -12.50 10.48
N VAL A 126 -7.61 -13.40 9.49
CA VAL A 126 -6.64 -13.35 8.39
C VAL A 126 -6.83 -12.08 7.57
N ASP A 127 -8.06 -11.72 7.24
CA ASP A 127 -8.37 -10.49 6.50
C ASP A 127 -7.96 -9.24 7.27
N LEU A 128 -8.10 -9.21 8.60
CA LEU A 128 -7.63 -8.14 9.46
C LEU A 128 -6.10 -8.00 9.43
N ILE A 129 -5.39 -9.13 9.52
CA ILE A 129 -3.92 -9.19 9.45
C ILE A 129 -3.43 -8.68 8.08
N ILE A 130 -4.05 -9.14 6.99
CA ILE A 130 -3.73 -8.71 5.63
C ILE A 130 -4.03 -7.23 5.45
N THR A 131 -5.20 -6.76 5.89
CA THR A 131 -5.60 -5.35 5.88
C THR A 131 -4.55 -4.49 6.55
N PHE A 132 -4.15 -4.84 7.77
CA PHE A 132 -3.19 -4.06 8.54
C PHE A 132 -1.82 -4.06 7.88
N ALA A 133 -1.35 -5.21 7.40
CA ALA A 133 -0.07 -5.31 6.68
C ALA A 133 -0.04 -4.41 5.44
N LEU A 134 -1.09 -4.46 4.62
CA LEU A 134 -1.21 -3.66 3.40
C LEU A 134 -1.38 -2.17 3.73
N ALA A 135 -2.16 -1.81 4.75
CA ALA A 135 -2.34 -0.43 5.18
C ALA A 135 -1.02 0.18 5.68
N MET A 136 -0.26 -0.55 6.51
CA MET A 136 1.04 -0.09 6.99
C MET A 136 2.06 0.00 5.85
N PHE A 137 2.04 -0.95 4.91
CA PHE A 137 2.89 -0.88 3.72
C PHE A 137 2.57 0.35 2.86
N ALA A 138 1.30 0.61 2.57
CA ALA A 138 0.87 1.81 1.85
C ALA A 138 1.27 3.10 2.59
N LEU A 139 1.03 3.14 3.91
CA LEU A 139 1.38 4.28 4.75
C LEU A 139 2.89 4.55 4.76
N SER A 140 3.71 3.50 4.87
CA SER A 140 5.16 3.62 4.79
C SER A 140 5.62 4.24 3.47
N PHE A 141 5.03 3.86 2.34
CA PHE A 141 5.31 4.51 1.06
C PHE A 141 4.92 5.99 1.06
N PHE A 142 3.74 6.34 1.58
CA PHE A 142 3.31 7.75 1.66
C PHE A 142 4.23 8.60 2.55
N ILE A 143 4.60 8.08 3.72
CA ILE A 143 5.51 8.77 4.66
C ILE A 143 6.88 8.94 4.01
N ILE A 144 7.48 7.86 3.50
CA ILE A 144 8.83 7.92 2.94
C ILE A 144 8.87 8.82 1.69
N ASN A 145 7.86 8.74 0.81
CA ASN A 145 7.81 9.60 -0.38
C ASN A 145 7.62 11.09 -0.01
N ARG A 146 6.80 11.40 1.01
CA ARG A 146 6.58 12.77 1.47
C ARG A 146 7.78 13.38 2.19
N PHE A 147 8.49 12.61 3.01
CA PHE A 147 9.64 13.11 3.79
C PHE A 147 10.98 12.93 3.08
N GLY A 148 11.08 12.02 2.10
CA GLY A 148 12.27 11.86 1.26
C GLY A 148 12.54 13.09 0.39
N MET A 149 11.49 13.74 -0.13
CA MET A 149 11.62 14.99 -0.88
C MET A 149 12.15 16.17 -0.04
N VAL A 150 11.96 16.15 1.28
CA VAL A 150 12.44 17.22 2.18
C VAL A 150 13.96 17.11 2.45
N GLY A 151 14.56 15.93 2.21
CA GLY A 151 15.98 15.69 2.43
C GLY A 151 16.89 16.11 1.27
N GLU A 152 16.38 16.16 0.04
CA GLU A 152 17.17 16.59 -1.14
C GLU A 152 17.35 18.12 -1.19
N ASP A 153 16.40 18.91 -0.67
CA ASP A 153 16.53 20.37 -0.61
C ASP A 153 17.53 20.85 0.46
N VAL A 154 17.96 19.99 1.39
CA VAL A 154 18.89 20.33 2.48
C VAL A 154 20.31 19.82 2.22
N GLY A 155 20.51 18.96 1.21
CA GLY A 155 21.82 18.39 0.84
C GLY A 155 22.53 19.12 -0.31
N GLY A 156 21.94 20.21 -0.82
CA GLY A 156 22.41 20.95 -1.98
C GLY A 156 23.40 22.08 -1.70
N GLU A 157 24.20 22.05 -0.64
CA GLU A 157 25.41 22.87 -0.52
C GLU A 157 26.47 22.15 0.33
N ALA A 158 27.43 21.52 -0.36
CA ALA A 158 28.84 21.40 0.05
C ALA A 158 29.70 21.00 -1.16
#